data_AF-A0A2S7D4U8-F1
#
_entry.id   AF-A0A2S7D4U8-F1
#
_cell.length_a   1.000
_cell.length_b   1.000
_cell.length_c   1.000
_cell.angle_alpha   90.00
_cell.angle_beta   90.00
_cell.angle_gamma   90.00
#
_symmetry.space_group_name_H-M   'P 1'
#
loop_
_entity.id
_entity.type
_entity.pdbx_description
1 polymer ?
#
loop_
_entity_poly.entity_id
_entity_poly.type
_entity_poly.pdbx_seq_one_letter_code
_entity_poly.pdbx_strand_id
1 'polypeptide(L)'
;MCDACQDWKDEKTGNAASPRFFIHPYYDVFVAEQVLNLTISPPFDAPTFKIGPREGLLPAQEGLVASHIRELGLPERFASFFKNEYLRLLRQVDFLRRKDLGVQDYLQTFQARFANGERNVWDHVLYSSVLSNDELLDYLTNGELKDYR
;
A
#
# COMPACT_ATOMS: atom_id res chain seq x y z
N MET A 1 5.40 9.13 -8.53
CA MET A 1 4.72 10.33 -7.96
C MET A 1 3.88 10.91 -9.09
N CYS A 2 2.56 11.07 -8.93
CA CYS A 2 1.71 11.61 -10.01
C CYS A 2 1.70 13.14 -10.01
N ASP A 3 1.39 13.75 -11.16
CA ASP A 3 1.37 15.21 -11.36
C ASP A 3 0.36 15.91 -10.43
N ALA A 4 -0.80 15.28 -10.19
CA ALA A 4 -1.80 15.76 -9.25
C ALA A 4 -1.31 15.80 -7.79
N CYS A 5 -0.25 15.08 -7.42
CA CYS A 5 0.38 15.22 -6.10
C CYS A 5 1.42 16.33 -6.06
N GLN A 6 1.88 16.85 -7.21
CA GLN A 6 2.81 17.98 -7.27
C GLN A 6 2.07 19.31 -7.15
N ASP A 7 0.98 19.50 -7.88
CA ASP A 7 0.21 20.75 -7.88
C ASP A 7 -0.27 21.17 -6.47
N TRP A 8 -0.62 20.20 -5.63
CA TRP A 8 -1.11 20.45 -4.26
C TRP A 8 0.01 20.71 -3.25
N LYS A 9 1.26 20.38 -3.58
CA LYS A 9 2.41 20.67 -2.70
C LYS A 9 2.73 22.15 -2.68
N ASP A 10 2.53 22.84 -3.79
CA ASP A 10 2.91 24.24 -3.96
C ASP A 10 2.05 25.20 -3.11
N GLU A 11 0.94 24.71 -2.53
CA GLU A 11 0.05 25.50 -1.67
C GLU A 11 0.40 25.43 -0.17
N LYS A 12 1.23 24.47 0.29
CA LYS A 12 1.49 24.27 1.73
C LYS A 12 2.94 23.89 2.03
N THR A 13 3.59 24.63 2.92
CA THR A 13 5.02 24.40 3.24
C THR A 13 5.28 23.84 4.64
N GLY A 14 4.38 24.04 5.60
CA GLY A 14 4.49 23.55 6.99
C GLY A 14 3.75 24.45 7.98
N ASN A 15 3.83 24.14 9.26
CA ASN A 15 3.38 24.99 10.37
C ASN A 15 4.29 24.84 11.61
N ALA A 16 3.94 25.50 12.71
CA ALA A 16 4.73 25.48 13.95
C ALA A 16 4.88 24.08 14.58
N ALA A 17 3.93 23.16 14.33
CA ALA A 17 3.96 21.80 14.85
C ALA A 17 4.66 20.82 13.90
N SER A 18 4.64 21.08 12.60
CA SER A 18 5.33 20.27 11.59
C SER A 18 5.97 21.21 10.56
N PRO A 19 7.30 21.39 10.61
CA PRO A 19 8.01 22.39 9.80
C PRO A 19 7.96 22.09 8.30
N ARG A 20 7.56 20.87 7.93
CA ARG A 20 7.37 20.44 6.55
C ARG A 20 6.29 19.37 6.47
N PHE A 21 5.35 19.51 5.55
CA PHE A 21 4.28 18.51 5.38
C PHE A 21 4.57 17.43 4.35
N PHE A 22 5.35 17.74 3.32
CA PHE A 22 5.46 16.85 2.16
C PHE A 22 6.82 16.19 2.05
N ILE A 23 6.83 14.94 1.60
CA ILE A 23 8.03 14.20 1.23
C ILE A 23 8.61 14.79 -0.06
N HIS A 24 9.93 15.01 -0.06
CA HIS A 24 10.73 15.42 -1.20
C HIS A 24 11.55 14.22 -1.72
N PRO A 25 11.24 13.71 -2.93
CA PRO A 25 11.80 12.45 -3.42
C PRO A 25 13.32 12.45 -3.62
N TYR A 26 13.94 13.62 -3.81
CA TYR A 26 15.40 13.73 -3.96
C TYR A 26 16.17 14.02 -2.66
N TYR A 27 15.52 14.56 -1.63
CA TYR A 27 16.20 14.97 -0.39
C TYR A 27 15.93 14.02 0.77
N ASP A 28 14.79 13.35 0.76
CA ASP A 28 14.43 12.38 1.78
C ASP A 28 14.95 10.99 1.41
N VAL A 29 16.24 10.73 1.62
CA VAL A 29 16.87 9.46 1.25
C VAL A 29 16.19 8.22 1.84
N PHE A 30 15.46 8.36 2.95
CA PHE A 30 14.72 7.27 3.59
C PHE A 30 13.58 6.71 2.73
N VAL A 31 13.14 7.43 1.69
CA VAL A 31 12.10 6.97 0.73
C VAL A 31 12.61 5.95 -0.28
N ALA A 32 13.93 5.66 -0.27
CA ALA A 32 14.48 4.51 -0.99
C ALA A 32 13.95 3.19 -0.42
N GLU A 33 13.55 3.19 0.86
CA GLU A 33 12.83 2.12 1.51
C GLU A 33 11.31 2.34 1.45
N GLN A 34 10.53 1.28 1.66
CA GLN A 34 9.08 1.44 1.80
C GLN A 34 8.77 2.25 3.06
N VAL A 35 8.05 3.36 2.90
CA VAL A 35 7.65 4.27 3.99
C VAL A 35 6.13 4.30 4.20
N LEU A 36 5.36 3.79 3.24
CA LEU A 36 3.90 3.66 3.32
C LEU A 36 3.52 2.22 3.64
N ASN A 37 2.47 2.05 4.44
CA ASN A 37 1.83 0.78 4.72
C ASN A 37 0.33 0.85 4.43
N LEU A 38 -0.27 -0.27 4.02
CA LEU A 38 -1.70 -0.42 3.85
C LEU A 38 -2.21 -1.49 4.82
N THR A 39 -2.89 -1.10 5.89
CA THR A 39 -3.58 -2.08 6.73
C THR A 39 -4.84 -2.57 6.00
N ILE A 40 -4.92 -3.88 5.78
CA ILE A 40 -6.09 -4.57 5.22
C ILE A 40 -6.73 -5.36 6.37
N SER A 41 -7.93 -4.97 6.78
CA SER A 41 -8.60 -5.58 7.94
C SER A 41 -9.84 -6.38 7.52
N PRO A 42 -10.15 -7.47 8.25
CA PRO A 42 -11.33 -8.29 7.98
C PRO A 42 -12.64 -7.51 8.12
N PRO A 43 -13.76 -8.05 7.58
CA PRO A 43 -13.86 -9.36 6.93
C PRO A 43 -13.25 -9.35 5.52
N PHE A 44 -12.46 -10.37 5.15
CA PHE A 44 -11.66 -10.34 3.91
C PHE A 44 -12.46 -10.53 2.62
N ASP A 45 -13.72 -10.93 2.71
CA ASP A 45 -14.66 -10.93 1.59
C ASP A 45 -15.19 -9.51 1.27
N ALA A 46 -15.00 -8.56 2.19
CA ALA A 46 -15.32 -7.14 2.09
C ALA A 46 -14.38 -6.30 2.98
N PRO A 47 -13.07 -6.25 2.67
CA PRO A 47 -12.07 -5.70 3.59
C PRO A 47 -12.18 -4.19 3.74
N THR A 48 -11.64 -3.71 4.85
CA THR A 48 -11.38 -2.28 5.06
C THR A 48 -9.90 -1.97 4.86
N PHE A 49 -9.62 -0.76 4.35
CA PHE A 49 -8.28 -0.33 3.97
C PHE A 49 -7.90 0.94 4.73
N LYS A 50 -6.68 0.96 5.30
CA LYS A 50 -6.13 2.15 5.97
C LYS A 50 -4.69 2.38 5.54
N ILE A 51 -4.41 3.54 4.96
CA ILE A 51 -3.04 3.95 4.63
C ILE A 51 -2.40 4.58 5.86
N GLY A 52 -1.15 4.23 6.16
CA GLY A 52 -0.38 4.80 7.25
C GLY A 52 1.13 4.83 6.95
N PRO A 53 1.92 5.47 7.83
CA PRO A 53 3.36 5.27 7.85
C PRO A 53 3.69 3.80 8.10
N ARG A 54 4.80 3.32 7.54
CA ARG A 54 5.34 2.00 7.87
C ARG A 54 5.91 2.00 9.28
N GLU A 55 5.76 0.87 9.97
CA GLU A 55 6.42 0.65 11.26
C GLU A 55 7.95 0.64 11.12
N GLY A 56 8.65 1.03 12.18
CA GLY A 56 10.12 1.08 12.22
C GLY A 56 10.75 2.35 11.65
N LEU A 57 9.95 3.33 11.22
CA LEU A 57 10.44 4.66 10.89
C LEU A 57 10.89 5.41 12.16
N LEU A 58 11.89 6.29 12.01
CA LEU A 58 12.24 7.20 13.09
C LEU A 58 11.07 8.17 13.37
N PRO A 59 10.88 8.65 14.61
CA PRO A 59 9.74 9.51 14.94
C PRO A 59 9.55 10.73 14.02
N ALA A 60 10.66 11.36 13.59
CA ALA A 60 10.61 12.48 12.65
C ALA A 60 10.17 12.06 11.24
N GLN A 61 10.58 10.89 10.77
CA GLN A 61 10.19 10.34 9.47
C GLN A 61 8.72 9.92 9.50
N GLU A 62 8.28 9.24 10.56
CA GLU A 62 6.90 8.87 10.76
C GLU A 62 5.98 10.10 10.75
N GLY A 63 6.33 11.16 11.49
CA GLY A 63 5.58 12.41 11.53
C GLY A 63 5.50 13.12 10.18
N LEU A 64 6.58 13.08 9.40
CA LEU A 64 6.61 13.62 8.04
C LEU A 64 5.75 12.80 7.08
N VAL A 65 5.84 11.46 7.12
CA VAL A 65 5.02 10.56 6.31
C VAL A 65 3.54 10.70 6.67
N ALA A 66 3.20 10.77 7.96
CA ALA A 66 1.84 10.99 8.43
C ALA A 66 1.28 12.34 7.95
N SER A 67 2.08 13.41 8.02
CA SER A 67 1.71 14.72 7.48
C SER A 67 1.49 14.65 5.98
N HIS A 68 2.36 13.95 5.25
CA HIS A 68 2.26 13.79 3.80
C HIS A 68 0.98 13.05 3.39
N ILE A 69 0.66 11.95 4.08
CA ILE A 69 -0.58 11.20 3.88
C ILE A 69 -1.81 12.08 4.10
N ARG A 70 -1.83 12.82 5.22
CA ARG A 70 -2.95 13.69 5.61
C ARG A 70 -3.14 14.85 4.64
N GLU A 71 -2.09 15.63 4.38
CA GLU A 71 -2.20 16.83 3.56
C GLU A 71 -2.54 16.52 2.10
N LEU A 72 -2.15 15.35 1.58
CA LEU A 72 -2.55 14.90 0.24
C LEU A 72 -3.92 14.21 0.19
N GLY A 73 -4.53 13.86 1.33
CA GLY A 73 -5.78 13.09 1.36
C GLY A 73 -5.64 11.74 0.67
N LEU A 74 -4.52 11.03 0.91
CA LEU A 74 -4.25 9.76 0.23
C LEU A 74 -5.32 8.68 0.49
N PRO A 75 -5.88 8.53 1.72
CA PRO A 75 -6.91 7.53 1.97
C PRO A 75 -8.12 7.68 1.04
N GLU A 76 -8.63 8.90 0.86
CA GLU A 76 -9.79 9.19 0.03
C GLU A 76 -9.47 9.00 -1.45
N ARG A 77 -8.30 9.47 -1.89
CA ARG A 77 -7.87 9.41 -3.30
C ARG A 77 -7.66 7.99 -3.79
N PHE A 78 -7.14 7.10 -2.95
CA PHE A 78 -6.77 5.73 -3.34
C PHE A 78 -7.74 4.65 -2.85
N ALA A 79 -8.82 5.00 -2.13
CA ALA A 79 -9.83 4.03 -1.69
C ALA A 79 -10.39 3.18 -2.85
N SER A 80 -10.74 3.83 -3.97
CA SER A 80 -11.25 3.11 -5.15
C SER A 80 -10.17 2.24 -5.81
N PHE A 81 -8.93 2.73 -5.85
CA PHE A 81 -7.79 1.99 -6.38
C PHE A 81 -7.58 0.68 -5.60
N PHE A 82 -7.47 0.74 -4.27
CA PHE A 82 -7.23 -0.46 -3.46
C PHE A 82 -8.39 -1.46 -3.55
N LYS A 83 -9.63 -0.98 -3.58
CA LYS A 83 -10.79 -1.85 -3.79
C LYS A 83 -10.71 -2.58 -5.13
N ASN A 84 -10.37 -1.88 -6.21
CA ASN A 84 -10.27 -2.46 -7.55
C ASN A 84 -9.09 -3.45 -7.65
N GLU A 85 -7.93 -3.10 -7.10
CA GLU A 85 -6.78 -4.00 -7.09
C GLU A 85 -7.00 -5.23 -6.21
N TYR A 86 -7.67 -5.09 -5.06
CA TYR A 86 -8.06 -6.23 -4.25
C TYR A 86 -9.00 -7.18 -5.00
N LEU A 87 -9.99 -6.66 -5.73
CA LEU A 87 -10.86 -7.50 -6.58
C LEU A 87 -10.07 -8.21 -7.69
N ARG A 88 -9.07 -7.56 -8.29
CA ARG A 88 -8.17 -8.18 -9.28
C ARG A 88 -7.35 -9.30 -8.64
N LEU A 89 -6.81 -9.06 -7.44
CA LEU A 89 -6.11 -10.06 -6.65
C LEU A 89 -6.99 -11.28 -6.38
N LEU A 90 -8.24 -11.10 -5.94
CA LEU A 90 -9.15 -12.23 -5.68
C LEU A 90 -9.40 -13.08 -6.93
N ARG A 91 -9.63 -12.45 -8.08
CA ARG A 91 -9.80 -13.15 -9.36
C ARG A 91 -8.54 -13.92 -9.77
N GLN A 92 -7.37 -13.32 -9.53
CA GLN A 92 -6.10 -13.96 -9.80
C GLN A 92 -5.86 -15.16 -8.88
N VAL A 93 -6.17 -15.03 -7.59
CA VAL A 93 -6.07 -16.11 -6.61
C VAL A 93 -7.02 -17.26 -6.94
N ASP A 94 -8.28 -16.98 -7.33
CA ASP A 94 -9.21 -18.01 -7.81
C ASP A 94 -8.65 -18.76 -9.03
N PHE A 95 -8.06 -18.05 -10.00
CA PHE A 95 -7.40 -18.67 -11.14
C PHE A 95 -6.22 -19.56 -10.72
N LEU A 96 -5.34 -19.09 -9.83
CA LEU A 96 -4.20 -19.86 -9.33
C LEU A 96 -4.65 -21.15 -8.63
N ARG A 97 -5.66 -21.06 -7.77
CA ARG A 97 -6.22 -22.22 -7.04
C ARG A 97 -6.83 -23.25 -8.01
N ARG A 98 -7.57 -22.81 -9.03
CA ARG A 98 -8.11 -23.71 -10.07
C ARG A 98 -7.03 -24.39 -10.92
N LYS A 99 -5.82 -23.84 -10.95
CA LYS A 99 -4.66 -24.36 -11.69
C LYS A 99 -3.67 -25.10 -10.78
N ASP A 100 -3.98 -25.26 -9.50
CA ASP A 100 -3.10 -25.87 -8.50
C ASP A 100 -1.72 -25.17 -8.44
N LEU A 101 -1.73 -23.84 -8.57
CA LEU A 101 -0.54 -22.99 -8.47
C LEU A 101 -0.44 -22.36 -7.09
N GLY A 102 0.78 -22.27 -6.56
CA GLY A 102 1.06 -21.65 -5.26
C GLY A 102 0.72 -20.16 -5.22
N VAL A 103 -0.28 -19.78 -4.42
CA VAL A 103 -0.71 -18.38 -4.25
C VAL A 103 0.42 -17.55 -3.65
N GLN A 104 1.03 -18.01 -2.55
CA GLN A 104 2.10 -17.28 -1.88
C GLN A 104 3.32 -17.09 -2.79
N ASP A 105 3.75 -18.13 -3.50
CA ASP A 105 4.88 -18.07 -4.45
C ASP A 105 4.63 -17.04 -5.57
N TYR A 106 3.40 -16.99 -6.06
CA TYR A 106 2.98 -16.00 -7.05
C TYR A 106 3.08 -14.56 -6.50
N LEU A 107 2.58 -14.32 -5.29
CA LEU A 107 2.61 -13.00 -4.65
C LEU A 107 4.04 -12.55 -4.36
N GLN A 108 4.90 -13.46 -3.88
CA GLN A 108 6.32 -13.19 -3.65
C GLN A 108 7.04 -12.87 -4.96
N THR A 109 6.76 -13.60 -6.04
CA THR A 109 7.31 -13.33 -7.38
C THR A 109 6.90 -11.95 -7.87
N PHE A 110 5.66 -11.52 -7.61
CA PHE A 110 5.20 -10.18 -7.96
C PHE A 110 5.92 -9.10 -7.14
N GLN A 111 6.01 -9.26 -5.81
CA GLN A 111 6.71 -8.33 -4.93
C GLN A 111 8.18 -8.16 -5.33
N ALA A 112 8.86 -9.27 -5.69
CA ALA A 112 10.26 -9.25 -6.11
C ALA A 112 10.54 -8.36 -7.32
N ARG A 113 9.53 -8.07 -8.17
CA ARG A 113 9.68 -7.17 -9.33
C ARG A 113 9.99 -5.72 -8.91
N PHE A 114 9.60 -5.33 -7.70
CA PHE A 114 9.83 -3.99 -7.15
C PHE A 114 11.12 -3.88 -6.34
N ALA A 115 11.93 -4.95 -6.29
CA ALA A 115 13.18 -4.97 -5.53
C ALA A 115 14.15 -3.85 -5.94
N ASN A 116 14.08 -3.38 -7.18
CA ASN A 116 14.97 -2.38 -7.79
C ASN A 116 14.57 -0.91 -7.55
N GLY A 117 13.80 -0.61 -6.50
CA GLY A 117 13.64 0.76 -5.98
C GLY A 117 12.22 1.33 -6.03
N GLU A 118 11.26 0.62 -6.62
CA GLU A 118 9.86 1.06 -6.68
C GLU A 118 9.07 0.62 -5.44
N ARG A 119 9.61 0.82 -4.24
CA ARG A 119 9.03 0.29 -2.99
C ARG A 119 7.84 1.10 -2.44
N ASN A 120 7.60 2.29 -2.97
CA ASN A 120 6.50 3.18 -2.57
C ASN A 120 5.43 3.37 -3.66
N VAL A 121 5.43 2.51 -4.69
CA VAL A 121 4.31 2.45 -5.65
C VAL A 121 3.16 1.63 -5.04
N TRP A 122 1.93 1.97 -5.42
CA TRP A 122 0.74 1.41 -4.75
C TRP A 122 0.60 -0.10 -4.90
N ASP A 123 1.03 -0.66 -6.03
CA ASP A 123 1.08 -2.10 -6.22
C ASP A 123 2.00 -2.74 -5.18
N HIS A 124 3.27 -2.29 -5.08
CA HIS A 124 4.19 -2.82 -4.07
C HIS A 124 3.62 -2.70 -2.64
N VAL A 125 3.04 -1.55 -2.29
CA VAL A 125 2.44 -1.34 -0.96
C VAL A 125 1.31 -2.33 -0.69
N LEU A 126 0.42 -2.56 -1.66
CA LEU A 126 -0.68 -3.53 -1.54
C LEU A 126 -0.13 -4.95 -1.34
N TYR A 127 0.72 -5.44 -2.24
CA TYR A 127 1.23 -6.81 -2.19
C TYR A 127 2.12 -7.05 -0.97
N SER A 128 2.93 -6.07 -0.56
CA SER A 128 3.69 -6.14 0.69
C SER A 128 2.77 -6.28 1.89
N SER A 129 1.64 -5.57 1.90
CA SER A 129 0.68 -5.61 3.01
C SER A 129 -0.10 -6.91 3.05
N VAL A 130 -0.36 -7.54 1.90
CA VAL A 130 -0.95 -8.88 1.82
C VAL A 130 0.04 -9.92 2.35
N LEU A 131 1.29 -9.88 1.91
CA LEU A 131 2.32 -10.83 2.31
C LEU A 131 2.72 -10.74 3.79
N SER A 132 2.53 -9.57 4.42
CA SER A 132 2.76 -9.39 5.86
C SER A 132 1.52 -9.65 6.73
N ASN A 133 0.40 -10.07 6.14
CA ASN A 133 -0.85 -10.34 6.84
C ASN A 133 -1.18 -11.82 6.75
N ASP A 134 -0.77 -12.58 7.77
CA ASP A 134 -0.93 -14.04 7.81
C ASP A 134 -2.39 -14.48 7.71
N GLU A 135 -3.32 -13.77 8.36
CA GLU A 135 -4.75 -14.08 8.31
C GLU A 135 -5.32 -13.88 6.90
N LEU A 136 -4.91 -12.81 6.21
CA LEU A 136 -5.32 -12.56 4.83
C LEU A 136 -4.69 -13.57 3.89
N LEU A 137 -3.42 -13.92 4.08
CA LEU A 137 -2.73 -14.90 3.26
C LEU A 137 -3.37 -16.28 3.38
N ASP A 138 -3.76 -16.67 4.61
CA ASP A 138 -4.54 -17.89 4.85
C ASP A 138 -5.92 -17.82 4.18
N TYR A 139 -6.63 -16.69 4.29
CA TYR A 139 -7.90 -16.50 3.57
C TYR A 139 -7.76 -16.66 2.05
N LEU A 140 -6.73 -16.06 1.45
CA LEU A 140 -6.48 -16.16 0.02
C LEU A 140 -6.12 -17.61 -0.40
N THR A 141 -5.37 -18.32 0.44
CA THR A 141 -4.85 -19.66 0.10
C THR A 141 -5.87 -20.77 0.40
N ASN A 142 -6.60 -20.65 1.52
CA ASN A 142 -7.44 -21.71 2.11
C ASN A 142 -8.90 -21.29 2.32
N GLY A 143 -9.20 -19.99 2.39
CA GLY A 143 -10.55 -19.48 2.64
C GLY A 143 -11.55 -19.63 1.48
N GLU A 144 -12.83 -19.36 1.77
CA GLU A 144 -13.89 -19.31 0.77
C GLU A 144 -13.89 -17.96 0.03
N LEU A 145 -13.57 -18.00 -1.26
CA LEU A 145 -13.66 -16.83 -2.13
C LEU A 145 -15.07 -16.74 -2.68
N LYS A 146 -15.72 -15.58 -2.56
CA LYS A 146 -16.99 -15.35 -3.25
C LYS A 146 -16.76 -15.41 -4.77
N ASP A 147 -17.79 -15.82 -5.53
CA ASP A 147 -17.72 -15.82 -6.99
C ASP A 147 -17.81 -14.36 -7.49
N TYR A 148 -16.66 -13.70 -7.65
CA TYR A 148 -16.58 -12.32 -8.14
C TYR A 148 -16.65 -12.28 -9.67
N ARG A 149 -17.83 -12.61 -10.21
CA ARG A 149 -18.15 -12.50 -11.65
C ARG A 149 -18.01 -11.07 -12.17
#